data_AF-A0A511QA26-F1
#
_entry.id   AF-A0A511QA26-F1
#
_cell.length_a   1.000
_cell.length_b   1.000
_cell.length_c   1.000
_cell.angle_alpha   90.00
_cell.angle_beta   90.00
_cell.angle_gamma   90.00
#
_symmetry.space_group_name_H-M   'P 1'
#
loop_
_entity.id
_entity.type
_entity.pdbx_description
1 polymer ?
#
loop_
_entity_poly.entity_id
_entity_poly.type
_entity_poly.pdbx_seq_one_letter_code
_entity_poly.pdbx_strand_id
1 'polypeptide(L)'
;MLFSGKLFRQESSNKSVRKMIKKKMLSLLLLSLSGCVSTTEELIKAGDWYQVGYQDGVVGRPARTVKELSRLGQVQQGDYDQGYLKGVTEYCNPEFAYQIGLSGQYYEGVCEGTPQSQQFRMEWQRGWDSYND
;
A
#
# COMPACT_ATOMS: atom_id res chain seq x y z
N MET A 1 -33.29 44.91 44.10
CA MET A 1 -33.52 43.84 43.10
C MET A 1 -32.73 44.15 41.83
N LEU A 2 -31.43 43.85 41.75
CA LEU A 2 -30.68 43.90 40.48
C LEU A 2 -29.49 42.93 40.55
N PHE A 3 -29.11 42.38 39.38
CA PHE A 3 -27.97 41.49 39.10
C PHE A 3 -28.19 39.96 39.23
N SER A 4 -28.93 39.38 38.29
CA SER A 4 -28.71 38.01 37.80
C SER A 4 -29.38 37.83 36.43
N GLY A 5 -28.62 37.85 35.33
CA GLY A 5 -29.23 37.60 34.01
C GLY A 5 -28.30 37.68 32.79
N LYS A 6 -27.10 38.27 32.90
CA LYS A 6 -26.19 38.44 31.75
C LYS A 6 -25.14 37.32 31.57
N LEU A 7 -24.82 36.52 32.59
CA LEU A 7 -23.77 35.49 32.48
C LEU A 7 -24.23 34.16 31.82
N PHE A 8 -25.53 33.86 31.78
CA PHE A 8 -26.01 32.57 31.25
C PHE A 8 -26.16 32.52 29.72
N ARG A 9 -26.11 33.66 29.01
CA ARG A 9 -26.39 33.72 27.56
C ARG A 9 -25.14 33.53 26.69
N GLN A 10 -23.94 33.87 27.17
CA GLN A 10 -22.69 33.78 26.39
C GLN A 10 -22.12 32.35 26.29
N GLU A 11 -22.29 31.52 27.33
CA GLU A 11 -21.73 30.16 27.38
C GLU A 11 -22.43 29.18 26.41
N SER A 12 -23.74 29.35 26.21
CA SER A 12 -24.57 28.50 25.34
C SER A 12 -24.29 28.72 23.85
N SER A 13 -24.03 29.97 23.43
CA SER A 13 -23.70 30.31 22.04
C SER A 13 -22.33 29.77 21.61
N ASN A 14 -21.31 29.88 22.48
CA ASN A 14 -19.94 29.42 22.18
C ASN A 14 -19.85 27.87 22.10
N LYS A 15 -20.58 27.14 22.95
CA LYS A 15 -20.72 25.67 22.84
C LYS A 15 -21.38 25.23 21.53
N SER A 16 -22.44 25.92 21.10
CA SER A 16 -23.15 25.61 19.85
C SER A 16 -22.27 25.89 18.62
N VAL A 17 -21.58 27.03 18.59
CA VAL A 17 -20.63 27.39 17.52
C VAL A 17 -19.44 26.43 17.47
N ARG A 18 -18.83 26.06 18.61
CA ARG A 18 -17.80 25.01 18.67
C ARG A 18 -18.30 23.66 18.16
N LYS A 19 -19.55 23.30 18.45
CA LYS A 19 -20.18 22.05 17.98
C LYS A 19 -20.40 22.08 16.46
N MET A 20 -20.80 23.21 15.89
CA MET A 20 -20.96 23.40 14.45
C MET A 20 -19.62 23.45 13.70
N ILE A 21 -18.60 24.11 14.25
CA ILE A 21 -17.24 24.15 13.67
C ILE A 21 -16.64 22.74 13.66
N LYS A 22 -16.74 21.99 14.77
CA LYS A 22 -16.29 20.58 14.82
C LYS A 22 -17.02 19.71 13.79
N LYS A 23 -18.33 19.87 13.63
CA LYS A 23 -19.14 19.09 12.68
C LYS A 23 -18.81 19.43 11.22
N LYS A 24 -18.57 20.71 10.91
CA LYS A 24 -18.15 21.16 9.57
C LYS A 24 -16.71 20.80 9.23
N MET A 25 -15.80 20.86 10.20
CA MET A 25 -14.39 20.46 10.02
C MET A 25 -14.26 18.95 9.81
N LEU A 26 -15.06 18.15 10.52
CA LEU A 26 -15.16 16.71 10.29
C LEU A 26 -15.72 16.39 8.90
N SER A 27 -16.72 17.15 8.45
CA SER A 27 -17.29 17.01 7.10
C SER A 27 -16.29 17.37 6.00
N LEU A 28 -15.47 18.42 6.17
CA LEU A 28 -14.48 18.84 5.18
C LEU A 28 -13.31 17.85 5.04
N LEU A 29 -12.92 17.20 6.14
CA LEU A 29 -11.85 16.18 6.15
C LEU A 29 -12.26 14.88 5.43
N LEU A 30 -13.56 14.58 5.38
CA LEU A 30 -14.09 13.39 4.69
C LEU A 30 -14.10 13.53 3.16
N LEU A 31 -14.00 14.75 2.61
CA LEU A 31 -14.04 14.99 1.15
C LEU A 31 -12.67 14.96 0.47
N SER A 32 -11.56 14.83 1.21
CA SER A 32 -10.20 14.99 0.64
C SER A 32 -9.45 13.68 0.33
N LEU A 33 -10.11 12.52 0.30
CA LEU A 33 -9.43 11.22 0.03
C LEU A 33 -9.64 10.69 -1.40
N SER A 34 -9.42 11.51 -2.43
CA SER A 34 -9.30 11.01 -3.80
C SER A 34 -7.83 10.79 -4.16
N GLY A 35 -7.38 9.54 -4.22
CA GLY A 35 -6.10 9.14 -4.82
C GLY A 35 -6.33 8.24 -6.01
N CYS A 36 -5.67 8.50 -7.14
CA CYS A 36 -5.66 7.60 -8.30
C CYS A 36 -4.45 6.68 -8.21
N VAL A 37 -4.68 5.37 -8.29
CA VAL A 37 -3.62 4.37 -8.49
C VAL A 37 -3.54 4.06 -9.98
N SER A 38 -2.35 4.15 -10.58
CA SER A 38 -2.15 3.77 -11.98
C SER A 38 -2.15 2.26 -12.13
N THR A 39 -2.94 1.78 -13.10
CA THR A 39 -2.96 0.38 -13.50
C THR A 39 -1.69 0.03 -14.28
N THR A 40 -1.30 -1.25 -14.30
CA THR A 40 -0.16 -1.70 -15.10
C THR A 40 -0.32 -1.37 -16.58
N GLU A 41 -1.55 -1.40 -17.12
CA GLU A 41 -1.81 -1.02 -18.52
C GLU A 41 -1.54 0.45 -18.80
N GLU A 42 -1.91 1.34 -17.86
CA GLU A 42 -1.61 2.77 -17.98
C GLU A 42 -0.11 3.04 -17.91
N LEU A 43 0.62 2.32 -17.04
CA LEU A 43 2.07 2.43 -16.95
C LEU A 43 2.77 1.97 -18.24
N ILE A 44 2.32 0.84 -18.80
CA ILE A 44 2.84 0.33 -20.09
C ILE A 44 2.57 1.35 -21.21
N LYS A 45 1.37 1.94 -21.27
CA LYS A 45 1.03 2.98 -22.26
C LYS A 45 1.85 4.26 -22.06
N ALA A 46 2.18 4.59 -20.82
CA ALA A 46 3.04 5.71 -20.47
C ALA A 46 4.55 5.42 -20.68
N GLY A 47 4.93 4.16 -20.93
CA GLY A 47 6.32 3.73 -21.07
C GLY A 47 7.09 3.64 -19.75
N ASP A 48 6.41 3.66 -18.62
CA ASP A 48 7.01 3.61 -17.27
C ASP A 48 7.30 2.16 -16.86
N TRP A 49 8.32 1.58 -17.48
CA TRP A 49 8.72 0.20 -17.24
C TRP A 49 9.31 -0.04 -15.85
N TYR A 50 9.94 0.97 -15.26
CA TYR A 50 10.39 0.92 -13.87
C TYR A 50 9.22 0.66 -12.93
N GLN A 51 8.14 1.44 -13.05
CA GLN A 51 6.99 1.26 -12.17
C GLN A 51 6.26 -0.06 -12.44
N VAL A 52 6.24 -0.56 -13.68
CA VAL A 52 5.73 -1.91 -14.00
C VAL A 52 6.53 -2.98 -13.26
N GLY A 53 7.87 -2.91 -13.31
CA GLY A 53 8.75 -3.84 -12.60
C GLY A 53 8.57 -3.76 -11.09
N TYR A 54 8.53 -2.54 -10.54
CA TYR A 54 8.28 -2.30 -9.13
C TYR A 54 6.95 -2.92 -8.67
N GLN A 55 5.86 -2.72 -9.43
CA GLN A 55 4.55 -3.29 -9.11
C GLN A 55 4.57 -4.82 -9.08
N ASP A 56 5.26 -5.47 -10.03
CA ASP A 56 5.41 -6.93 -10.02
C ASP A 56 6.24 -7.38 -8.80
N GLY A 57 7.32 -6.67 -8.48
CA GLY A 57 8.21 -7.01 -7.36
C GLY A 57 7.55 -6.89 -5.99
N VAL A 58 6.83 -5.79 -5.71
CA VAL A 58 6.24 -5.53 -4.38
C VAL A 58 5.10 -6.48 -4.01
N VAL A 59 4.49 -7.13 -5.01
CA VAL A 59 3.46 -8.16 -4.78
C VAL A 59 4.05 -9.57 -4.79
N GLY A 60 5.37 -9.71 -4.93
CA GLY A 60 6.05 -10.99 -4.94
C GLY A 60 5.81 -11.83 -6.18
N ARG A 61 5.50 -11.20 -7.33
CA ARG A 61 5.34 -11.89 -8.60
C ARG A 61 6.71 -12.32 -9.14
N PRO A 62 6.84 -13.50 -9.76
CA PRO A 62 8.03 -13.85 -10.54
C PRO A 62 8.31 -12.81 -11.62
N ALA A 63 9.60 -12.52 -11.86
CA ALA A 63 10.00 -11.60 -12.92
C ALA A 63 9.45 -12.06 -14.26
N ARG A 64 8.86 -11.14 -15.02
CA ARG A 64 8.40 -11.44 -16.38
C ARG A 64 9.60 -11.69 -17.28
N THR A 65 9.46 -12.69 -18.14
CA THR A 65 10.44 -12.95 -19.18
C THR A 65 10.46 -11.83 -20.21
N VAL A 66 11.60 -11.68 -20.91
CA VAL A 66 11.73 -10.74 -22.04
C VAL A 66 10.62 -10.95 -23.08
N LYS A 67 10.23 -12.20 -23.32
CA LYS A 67 9.15 -12.57 -24.24
C LYS A 67 7.79 -12.07 -23.78
N GLU A 68 7.49 -12.13 -22.48
CA GLU A 68 6.25 -11.61 -21.92
C GLU A 68 6.22 -10.08 -21.96
N LEU A 69 7.32 -9.43 -21.59
CA LEU A 69 7.43 -7.97 -21.66
C LEU A 69 7.27 -7.45 -23.10
N SER A 70 7.89 -8.13 -24.07
CA SER A 70 7.79 -7.78 -25.49
C SER A 70 6.37 -7.92 -26.06
N ARG A 71 5.49 -8.72 -25.43
CA ARG A 71 4.07 -8.81 -25.81
C ARG A 71 3.24 -7.65 -25.29
N LEU A 72 3.72 -6.96 -24.27
CA LEU A 72 3.00 -5.86 -23.61
C LEU A 72 3.31 -4.51 -24.27
N GLY A 73 4.53 -4.33 -24.79
CA GLY A 73 4.93 -3.12 -25.48
C GLY A 73 6.41 -3.11 -25.85
N GLN A 74 6.88 -1.94 -26.30
CA GLN A 74 8.31 -1.70 -26.51
C GLN A 74 9.02 -1.57 -25.16
N VAL A 75 9.53 -2.69 -24.67
CA VAL A 75 10.10 -2.78 -23.32
C VAL A 75 11.45 -2.07 -23.19
N GLN A 76 11.60 -1.31 -22.11
CA GLN A 76 12.89 -0.85 -21.60
C GLN A 76 13.31 -1.82 -20.47
N GLN A 77 13.96 -2.92 -20.84
CA GLN A 77 14.18 -4.03 -19.91
C GLN A 77 15.02 -3.63 -18.69
N GLY A 78 16.04 -2.79 -18.88
CA GLY A 78 16.86 -2.29 -17.77
C GLY A 78 16.05 -1.56 -16.71
N ASP A 79 15.08 -0.74 -17.11
CA ASP A 79 14.21 -0.02 -16.19
C ASP A 79 13.28 -0.97 -15.44
N TYR A 80 12.69 -1.94 -16.15
CA TYR A 80 11.87 -2.99 -15.55
C TYR A 80 12.66 -3.78 -14.49
N ASP A 81 13.86 -4.25 -14.84
CA ASP A 81 14.68 -5.05 -13.95
C ASP A 81 15.08 -4.25 -12.69
N GLN A 82 15.41 -2.96 -12.84
CA GLN A 82 15.72 -2.08 -11.71
C GLN A 82 14.52 -1.89 -10.77
N GLY A 83 13.34 -1.60 -11.33
CA GLY A 83 12.11 -1.47 -10.57
C GLY A 83 11.75 -2.78 -9.86
N TYR A 84 11.87 -3.90 -10.57
CA TYR A 84 11.60 -5.23 -10.04
C TYR A 84 12.47 -5.56 -8.84
N LEU A 85 13.78 -5.37 -8.94
CA LEU A 85 14.71 -5.59 -7.81
C LEU A 85 14.38 -4.71 -6.61
N LYS A 86 13.99 -3.45 -6.85
CA LYS A 86 13.54 -2.55 -5.78
C LYS A 86 12.29 -3.09 -5.09
N GLY A 87 11.29 -3.52 -5.86
CA GLY A 87 10.05 -4.08 -5.32
C GLY A 87 10.26 -5.40 -4.57
N VAL A 88 11.08 -6.31 -5.11
CA VAL A 88 11.44 -7.59 -4.45
C VAL A 88 12.15 -7.34 -3.13
N THR A 89 13.03 -6.35 -3.05
CA THR A 89 13.70 -6.00 -1.79
C THR A 89 12.70 -5.63 -0.69
N GLU A 90 11.58 -5.00 -1.05
CA GLU A 90 10.52 -4.63 -0.11
C GLU A 90 9.61 -5.81 0.24
N TYR A 91 9.24 -6.61 -0.77
CA TYR A 91 8.47 -7.84 -0.56
C TYR A 91 9.20 -8.81 0.36
N CYS A 92 10.51 -8.99 0.17
CA CYS A 92 11.35 -9.94 0.90
C CYS A 92 11.72 -9.51 2.33
N ASN A 93 10.90 -8.66 2.94
CA ASN A 93 11.03 -8.29 4.34
C ASN A 93 10.45 -9.39 5.26
N PRO A 94 11.28 -10.07 6.07
CA PRO A 94 10.83 -11.15 6.95
C PRO A 94 9.78 -10.73 7.98
N GLU A 95 9.76 -9.45 8.39
CA GLU A 95 8.81 -8.93 9.38
C GLU A 95 7.35 -9.04 8.92
N PHE A 96 7.11 -9.10 7.61
CA PHE A 96 5.77 -9.22 7.03
C PHE A 96 5.48 -10.62 6.47
N ALA A 97 6.49 -11.49 6.36
CA ALA A 97 6.38 -12.79 5.73
C ALA A 97 5.33 -13.70 6.39
N TYR A 98 5.24 -13.68 7.74
CA TYR A 98 4.21 -14.43 8.46
C TYR A 98 2.79 -13.99 8.07
N GLN A 99 2.54 -12.68 7.93
CA GLN A 99 1.24 -12.16 7.52
C GLN A 99 0.92 -12.51 6.06
N ILE A 100 1.93 -12.53 5.19
CA ILE A 100 1.78 -13.00 3.80
C ILE A 100 1.37 -14.49 3.80
N GLY A 101 2.04 -15.34 4.59
CA GLY A 101 1.66 -16.74 4.73
C GLY A 101 0.22 -16.93 5.23
N LEU A 102 -0.16 -16.18 6.28
CA LEU A 102 -1.52 -16.20 6.86
C LEU A 102 -2.61 -15.79 5.86
N SER A 103 -2.27 -14.99 4.85
CA SER A 103 -3.23 -14.56 3.83
C SER A 103 -3.55 -15.65 2.79
N GLY A 104 -2.87 -16.80 2.84
CA GLY A 104 -3.01 -17.86 1.85
C GLY A 104 -2.36 -17.53 0.50
N GLN A 105 -1.45 -16.55 0.45
CA GLN A 105 -0.66 -16.25 -0.73
C GLN A 105 0.47 -17.28 -0.87
N TYR A 106 0.47 -18.05 -1.95
CA TYR A 106 1.55 -19.00 -2.25
C TYR A 106 2.85 -18.26 -2.57
N TYR A 107 3.96 -18.68 -1.95
CA TYR A 107 5.27 -18.08 -2.18
C TYR A 107 6.01 -18.80 -3.33
N GLU A 108 6.29 -18.06 -4.40
CA GLU A 108 6.91 -18.58 -5.64
C GLU A 108 8.45 -18.53 -5.64
N GLY A 109 9.10 -18.30 -4.51
CA GLY A 109 10.58 -18.31 -4.44
C GLY A 109 11.27 -17.00 -4.84
N VAL A 110 10.53 -15.90 -5.00
CA VAL A 110 11.09 -14.61 -5.48
C VAL A 110 12.20 -14.01 -4.61
N CYS A 111 12.29 -14.40 -3.34
CA CYS A 111 13.34 -13.92 -2.44
C CYS A 111 14.62 -14.74 -2.52
N GLU A 112 14.69 -15.80 -3.32
CA GLU A 112 15.90 -16.62 -3.47
C GLU A 112 17.09 -15.78 -3.93
N GLY A 113 18.24 -15.95 -3.28
CA GLY A 113 19.44 -15.15 -3.52
C GLY A 113 19.50 -13.81 -2.76
N THR A 114 18.43 -13.41 -2.06
CA THR A 114 18.47 -12.26 -1.14
C THR A 114 19.07 -12.66 0.22
N PRO A 115 19.71 -11.73 0.96
CA PRO A 115 20.23 -12.00 2.30
C PRO A 115 19.16 -12.49 3.29
N GLN A 116 17.92 -12.05 3.12
CA GLN A 116 16.79 -12.36 4.00
C GLN A 116 16.02 -13.63 3.59
N SER A 117 16.38 -14.25 2.46
CA SER A 117 15.66 -15.36 1.83
C SER A 117 15.28 -16.50 2.78
N GLN A 118 16.23 -16.94 3.61
CA GLN A 118 16.00 -18.02 4.57
C GLN A 118 15.00 -17.62 5.66
N GLN A 119 15.17 -16.43 6.25
CA GLN A 119 14.28 -15.93 7.30
C GLN A 119 12.87 -15.70 6.75
N PHE A 120 12.76 -15.05 5.59
CA PHE A 120 11.50 -14.83 4.91
C PHE A 120 10.73 -16.14 4.69
N ARG A 121 11.40 -17.17 4.14
CA ARG A 121 10.78 -18.48 3.89
C ARG A 121 10.25 -19.14 5.16
N MET A 122 11.02 -19.09 6.26
CA MET A 122 10.61 -19.69 7.54
C MET A 122 9.37 -18.98 8.12
N GLU A 123 9.36 -17.64 8.10
CA GLU A 123 8.25 -16.85 8.60
C GLU A 123 6.99 -17.03 7.74
N TRP A 124 7.14 -17.02 6.42
CA TRP A 124 6.05 -17.30 5.49
C TRP A 124 5.47 -18.70 5.71
N GLN A 125 6.32 -19.73 5.86
CA GLN A 125 5.87 -21.10 6.10
C GLN A 125 5.03 -21.20 7.38
N ARG A 126 5.46 -20.55 8.47
CA ARG A 126 4.70 -20.54 9.72
C ARG A 126 3.30 -19.95 9.52
N GLY A 127 3.19 -18.87 8.75
CA GLY A 127 1.90 -18.26 8.44
C GLY A 127 1.03 -19.15 7.56
N TRP A 128 1.64 -19.79 6.56
CA TRP A 128 0.97 -20.71 5.66
C TRP A 128 0.43 -21.95 6.38
N ASP A 129 1.20 -22.52 7.31
CA ASP A 129 0.76 -23.66 8.12
C ASP A 129 -0.48 -23.28 8.94
N SER A 130 -0.45 -22.12 9.62
CA SER A 130 -1.60 -21.59 10.36
C SER A 130 -2.82 -21.25 9.49
N TYR A 131 -2.64 -20.96 8.20
CA TYR A 131 -3.74 -20.76 7.25
C TYR A 131 -4.43 -22.08 6.86
N ASN A 132 -3.71 -23.21 6.92
CA ASN A 132 -4.19 -24.52 6.51
C ASN A 132 -4.65 -25.43 7.66
N ASP A 133 -4.40 -25.03 8.91
CA ASP A 133 -4.89 -25.69 10.13
C ASP A 133 -6.39 -25.42 10.37
#